data_AF-W6RT03-F1
#
_entry.id   AF-W6RT03-F1
#
_cell.length_a   1.000
_cell.length_b   1.000
_cell.length_c   1.000
_cell.angle_alpha   90.00
_cell.angle_beta   90.00
_cell.angle_gamma   90.00
#
_symmetry.space_group_name_H-M   'P 1'
#
loop_
_entity.id
_entity.type
_entity.pdbx_description
1 polymer ?
#
loop_
_entity_poly.entity_id
_entity_poly.type
_entity_poly.pdbx_seq_one_letter_code
_entity_poly.pdbx_strand_id
1 'polypeptide(L)'
;MKECAKEFIEFLKSKGFEIRVKEEEKTIIVGFISAIDKEKKVFFTIVFDEEDYRILIQGAKFLPKIKEERRPLVYEAINIANDTGLNYKYTTTEDEVFIDGYYLIRILDNFNINMLNRIIIEMQDRIKSDYEIFMKVMN
;
A
#
# COMPACT_ATOMS: atom_id res chain seq x y z
N MET A 1 -0.61 -11.19 -16.92
CA MET A 1 -0.69 -10.70 -15.53
C MET A 1 -2.06 -10.93 -14.89
N LYS A 2 -3.14 -11.03 -15.69
CA LYS A 2 -4.50 -11.34 -15.20
C LYS A 2 -4.61 -12.54 -14.27
N GLU A 3 -3.95 -13.66 -14.60
CA GLU A 3 -3.99 -14.86 -13.76
C GLU A 3 -3.34 -14.65 -12.38
N CYS A 4 -2.22 -13.90 -12.32
CA CYS A 4 -1.59 -13.52 -11.05
C CYS A 4 -2.52 -12.65 -10.19
N ALA A 5 -3.23 -11.70 -10.81
CA ALA A 5 -4.21 -10.87 -10.12
C ALA A 5 -5.39 -11.70 -9.58
N LYS A 6 -5.90 -12.66 -10.35
CA LYS A 6 -6.95 -13.59 -9.91
C LYS A 6 -6.50 -14.43 -8.71
N GLU A 7 -5.33 -15.04 -8.79
CA GLU A 7 -4.76 -15.84 -7.69
C GLU A 7 -4.64 -14.99 -6.41
N PHE A 8 -4.19 -13.74 -6.56
CA PHE A 8 -4.10 -12.81 -5.43
C PHE A 8 -5.47 -12.42 -4.85
N ILE A 9 -6.46 -12.16 -5.69
CA ILE A 9 -7.84 -11.84 -5.27
C ILE A 9 -8.44 -13.03 -4.51
N GLU A 10 -8.27 -14.26 -5.01
CA GLU A 10 -8.77 -15.47 -4.36
C GLU A 10 -8.15 -15.69 -2.98
N PHE A 11 -6.84 -15.48 -2.87
CA PHE A 11 -6.15 -15.49 -1.58
C PHE A 11 -6.71 -14.46 -0.62
N LEU A 12 -6.87 -13.20 -1.03
CA LEU A 12 -7.44 -12.15 -0.18
C LEU A 12 -8.86 -12.51 0.27
N LYS A 13 -9.69 -13.07 -0.62
CA LYS A 13 -11.05 -13.54 -0.28
C LYS A 13 -11.01 -14.67 0.75
N SER A 14 -10.09 -15.63 0.60
CA SER A 14 -9.92 -16.74 1.56
C SER A 14 -9.52 -16.27 2.96
N LYS A 15 -8.92 -15.08 3.06
CA LYS A 15 -8.56 -14.42 4.33
C LYS A 15 -9.65 -13.48 4.85
N GLY A 16 -10.74 -13.29 4.11
CA GLY A 16 -11.87 -12.46 4.51
C GLY A 16 -11.63 -10.95 4.36
N PHE A 17 -10.70 -10.53 3.49
CA PHE A 17 -10.49 -9.11 3.23
C PHE A 17 -11.62 -8.50 2.40
N GLU A 18 -11.94 -7.23 2.67
CA GLU A 18 -12.75 -6.40 1.78
C GLU A 18 -11.88 -5.93 0.61
N ILE A 19 -12.31 -6.22 -0.62
CA ILE A 19 -11.51 -6.02 -1.84
C ILE A 19 -12.28 -5.14 -2.82
N ARG A 20 -11.56 -4.22 -3.46
CA ARG A 20 -12.01 -3.43 -4.61
C ARG A 20 -11.11 -3.74 -5.79
N VAL A 21 -11.69 -4.01 -6.95
CA VAL A 21 -10.95 -4.31 -8.17
C VAL A 21 -11.34 -3.30 -9.23
N LYS A 22 -10.35 -2.73 -9.91
CA LYS A 22 -10.52 -1.89 -11.11
C LYS A 22 -9.67 -2.48 -12.22
N GLU A 23 -10.31 -2.78 -13.35
CA GLU A 23 -9.62 -3.23 -14.55
C GLU A 23 -9.52 -2.07 -15.56
N GLU A 24 -8.33 -1.89 -16.10
CA GLU A 24 -7.98 -0.98 -17.19
C GLU A 24 -7.32 -1.81 -18.31
N GLU A 25 -7.15 -1.23 -19.50
CA GLU A 25 -6.78 -1.96 -20.72
C GLU A 25 -5.60 -2.93 -20.55
N LYS A 26 -4.55 -2.51 -19.82
CA LYS A 26 -3.34 -3.30 -19.54
C LYS A 26 -3.02 -3.41 -18.05
N THR A 27 -3.95 -3.06 -17.18
CA THR A 27 -3.66 -2.92 -15.75
C THR A 27 -4.82 -3.43 -14.91
N ILE A 28 -4.53 -4.23 -13.88
CA ILE A 28 -5.50 -4.61 -12.87
C ILE A 28 -5.07 -4.02 -11.53
N ILE A 29 -5.93 -3.20 -10.94
CA ILE A 29 -5.70 -2.55 -9.65
C ILE A 29 -6.55 -3.25 -8.60
N VAL A 30 -5.90 -3.82 -7.59
CA VAL A 30 -6.51 -4.52 -6.46
C VAL A 30 -6.28 -3.70 -5.20
N GLY A 31 -7.34 -3.11 -4.67
CA GLY A 31 -7.35 -2.39 -3.40
C GLY A 31 -7.96 -3.21 -2.28
N PHE A 32 -7.38 -3.23 -1.08
CA PHE A 32 -7.96 -3.93 0.06
C PHE A 32 -7.63 -3.27 1.39
N ILE A 33 -8.53 -3.39 2.37
CA ILE A 33 -8.29 -2.87 3.73
C ILE A 33 -7.66 -3.97 4.57
N SER A 34 -6.49 -3.70 5.13
CA SER A 34 -5.83 -4.60 6.06
C SER A 34 -5.71 -3.96 7.44
N ALA A 35 -5.98 -4.76 8.48
CA ALA A 35 -5.77 -4.35 9.86
C ALA A 35 -4.29 -4.50 10.22
N ILE A 36 -3.69 -3.45 10.79
CA ILE A 36 -2.36 -3.49 11.41
C ILE A 36 -2.51 -3.99 12.86
N ASP A 37 -3.56 -3.54 13.55
CA ASP A 37 -4.00 -4.06 14.84
C ASP A 37 -5.53 -3.88 15.00
N LYS A 38 -6.06 -4.00 16.22
CA LYS A 38 -7.51 -3.92 16.49
C LYS A 38 -8.14 -2.59 16.07
N GLU A 39 -7.37 -1.51 16.04
CA GLU A 39 -7.87 -0.14 15.83
C GLU A 39 -7.27 0.52 14.58
N LYS A 40 -6.07 0.08 14.18
CA LYS A 40 -5.31 0.66 13.06
C LYS A 40 -5.57 -0.11 11.77
N LYS A 41 -6.07 0.59 10.75
CA LYS A 41 -6.34 0.02 9.42
C LYS A 41 -5.64 0.83 8.36
N VAL A 42 -5.20 0.14 7.32
CA VAL A 42 -4.64 0.75 6.13
C VAL A 42 -5.26 0.18 4.87
N PHE A 43 -5.33 1.01 3.84
CA PHE A 43 -5.79 0.58 2.53
C PHE A 43 -4.59 0.34 1.62
N PHE A 44 -4.39 -0.91 1.22
CA PHE A 44 -3.35 -1.30 0.28
C PHE A 44 -3.83 -1.21 -1.15
N THR A 45 -2.96 -0.78 -2.07
CA THR A 45 -3.20 -0.86 -3.52
C THR A 45 -2.11 -1.66 -4.21
N ILE A 46 -2.50 -2.70 -4.93
CA ILE A 46 -1.61 -3.56 -5.72
C ILE A 46 -1.98 -3.42 -7.19
N VAL A 47 -1.01 -3.06 -8.02
CA VAL A 47 -1.18 -2.84 -9.45
C VAL A 47 -0.47 -3.97 -10.19
N PHE A 48 -1.23 -4.74 -10.97
CA PHE A 48 -0.74 -5.78 -11.85
C PHE A 48 -0.70 -5.19 -13.27
N ASP A 49 0.48 -4.82 -13.73
CA ASP A 49 0.72 -4.13 -15.00
C ASP A 49 1.21 -5.14 -16.04
N GLU A 50 0.36 -5.37 -17.06
CA GLU A 50 0.61 -6.31 -18.15
C GLU A 50 1.64 -5.80 -19.15
N GLU A 51 1.78 -4.47 -19.30
CA GLU A 51 2.66 -3.86 -20.30
C GLU A 51 4.14 -4.07 -19.92
N ASP A 52 4.45 -3.82 -18.65
CA ASP A 52 5.80 -3.93 -18.11
C ASP A 52 6.05 -5.27 -17.38
N TYR A 53 5.10 -6.21 -17.41
CA TYR A 53 5.15 -7.51 -16.72
C TYR A 53 5.57 -7.38 -15.24
N ARG A 54 4.93 -6.43 -14.55
CA ARG A 54 5.30 -6.05 -13.19
C ARG A 54 4.12 -5.99 -12.25
N ILE A 55 4.39 -6.31 -10.98
CA ILE A 55 3.50 -5.95 -9.88
C ILE A 55 4.09 -4.72 -9.22
N LEU A 56 3.25 -3.72 -8.93
CA LEU A 56 3.59 -2.57 -8.10
C LEU A 56 2.73 -2.61 -6.84
N ILE A 57 3.33 -2.29 -5.71
CA ILE A 57 2.64 -2.16 -4.44
C ILE A 57 2.58 -0.66 -4.12
N GLN A 58 1.55 0.01 -4.62
CA GLN A 58 1.28 1.41 -4.28
C GLN A 58 0.76 1.44 -2.85
N GLY A 59 1.69 1.41 -1.92
CA GLY A 59 1.60 0.78 -0.60
C GLY A 59 0.33 1.02 0.19
N ALA A 60 0.43 1.64 1.35
CA ALA A 60 -0.70 1.71 2.27
C ALA A 60 -1.07 3.15 2.57
N LYS A 61 -2.35 3.45 2.36
CA LYS A 61 -2.97 4.72 2.70
C LYS A 61 -3.42 4.70 4.16
N PHE A 62 -3.06 5.76 4.89
CA PHE A 62 -3.55 6.01 6.23
C PHE A 62 -5.01 6.47 6.20
N LEU A 63 -5.78 6.04 7.19
CA LEU A 63 -7.14 6.51 7.44
C LEU A 63 -7.11 7.16 8.83
N PRO A 64 -7.53 8.43 9.02
CA PRO A 64 -8.42 9.29 8.23
C PRO A 64 -7.70 10.30 7.29
N LYS A 65 -8.50 11.10 6.57
CA LYS A 65 -8.02 12.21 5.73
C LYS A 65 -7.30 13.28 6.55
N ILE A 66 -6.34 13.96 5.93
CA ILE A 66 -5.61 15.10 6.46
C ILE A 66 -6.55 16.28 6.63
N LYS A 67 -6.58 16.88 7.82
CA LYS A 67 -7.23 18.19 8.03
C LYS A 67 -6.43 19.29 7.34
N GLU A 68 -7.10 20.22 6.67
CA GLU A 68 -6.45 21.25 5.85
C GLU A 68 -5.39 22.05 6.63
N GLU A 69 -5.72 22.44 7.86
CA GLU A 69 -4.84 23.18 8.77
C GLU A 69 -3.60 22.39 9.24
N ARG A 70 -3.62 21.06 9.10
CA ARG A 70 -2.53 20.16 9.49
C ARG A 70 -1.57 19.84 8.35
N ARG A 71 -1.90 20.17 7.10
CA ARG A 71 -1.08 19.85 5.91
C ARG A 71 0.40 20.22 6.07
N PRO A 72 0.78 21.41 6.59
CA PRO A 72 2.19 21.75 6.78
C PRO A 72 2.94 20.77 7.70
N LEU A 73 2.31 20.34 8.80
CA LEU A 73 2.90 19.40 9.76
C LEU A 73 3.01 17.99 9.18
N VAL A 74 2.05 17.60 8.34
CA VAL A 74 2.10 16.32 7.62
C VAL A 74 3.27 16.30 6.64
N TYR A 75 3.49 17.38 5.88
CA TYR A 75 4.63 17.47 4.96
C TYR A 75 5.98 17.37 5.70
N GLU A 76 6.11 18.02 6.85
CA GLU A 76 7.31 17.92 7.68
C GLU A 76 7.54 16.47 8.18
N ALA A 77 6.50 15.81 8.67
CA ALA A 77 6.56 14.42 9.10
C ALA A 77 6.95 13.46 7.95
N ILE A 78 6.42 13.69 6.75
CA ILE A 78 6.78 12.92 5.53
C ILE A 78 8.28 13.09 5.23
N ASN A 79 8.79 14.32 5.25
CA ASN A 79 10.19 14.59 4.97
C ASN A 79 11.12 13.88 5.97
N ILE A 80 10.79 13.94 7.27
CA ILE A 80 11.55 13.25 8.32
C ILE A 80 11.51 11.73 8.12
N ALA A 81 10.33 11.17 7.83
CA ALA A 81 10.17 9.74 7.63
C ALA A 81 10.97 9.23 6.41
N ASN A 82 11.02 10.03 5.34
CA ASN A 82 11.74 9.72 4.11
C ASN A 82 13.26 9.84 4.22
N ASP A 83 13.79 10.62 5.17
CA ASP A 83 15.23 10.80 5.39
C ASP A 83 15.91 9.54 6.00
N THR A 84 15.12 8.51 6.32
CA THR A 84 15.61 7.26 6.91
C THR A 84 16.27 6.29 5.91
N GLY A 85 16.30 6.60 4.60
CA GLY A 85 17.05 5.86 3.59
C GLY A 85 16.50 4.47 3.22
N LEU A 86 15.20 4.24 3.41
CA LEU A 86 14.55 2.94 3.18
C LEU A 86 13.92 2.82 1.79
N ASN A 87 13.54 1.60 1.41
CA ASN A 87 12.87 1.28 0.14
C ASN A 87 11.39 1.75 0.06
N TYR A 88 10.94 2.51 1.06
CA TYR A 88 9.59 3.03 1.19
C TYR A 88 9.65 4.55 1.24
N LYS A 89 8.78 5.20 0.47
CA LYS A 89 8.62 6.66 0.50
C LYS A 89 7.22 7.01 0.92
N TYR A 90 7.12 7.80 1.98
CA TYR A 90 5.91 8.52 2.33
C TYR A 90 5.66 9.62 1.31
N THR A 91 4.42 9.77 0.92
CA THR A 91 3.94 10.81 0.00
C THR A 91 2.48 11.10 0.32
N THR A 92 1.91 12.09 -0.33
CA THR A 92 0.56 12.56 -0.05
C THR A 92 -0.12 13.06 -1.31
N THR A 93 -1.43 12.87 -1.37
CA THR A 93 -2.33 13.61 -2.26
C THR A 93 -2.90 14.78 -1.46
N GLU A 94 -3.88 15.51 -2.01
CA GLU A 94 -4.48 16.65 -1.29
C GLU A 94 -5.01 16.28 0.11
N ASP A 95 -5.54 15.07 0.28
CA ASP A 95 -6.26 14.70 1.49
C ASP A 95 -5.66 13.49 2.24
N GLU A 96 -4.65 12.82 1.70
CA GLU A 96 -4.34 11.44 2.11
C GLU A 96 -2.83 11.20 2.13
N VAL A 97 -2.33 10.66 3.24
CA VAL A 97 -0.95 10.16 3.34
C VAL A 97 -0.93 8.70 2.87
N PHE A 98 0.03 8.37 2.03
CA PHE A 98 0.31 7.00 1.62
C PHE A 98 1.80 6.72 1.64
N ILE A 99 2.12 5.45 1.81
CA ILE A 99 3.48 4.94 1.64
C ILE A 99 3.54 4.29 0.27
N ASP A 100 4.41 4.77 -0.58
CA ASP A 100 4.82 4.08 -1.79
C ASP A 100 5.96 3.12 -1.46
N GLY A 101 5.72 1.82 -1.66
CA GLY A 101 6.76 0.80 -1.67
C GLY A 101 6.92 0.28 -3.09
N TYR A 102 7.91 0.76 -3.85
CA TYR A 102 8.12 0.28 -5.21
C TYR A 102 8.77 -1.10 -5.21
N TYR A 103 7.99 -2.13 -4.90
CA TYR A 103 8.40 -3.51 -5.07
C TYR A 103 8.11 -3.91 -6.51
N LEU A 104 9.12 -3.79 -7.35
CA LEU A 104 9.06 -4.28 -8.72
C LEU A 104 9.28 -5.79 -8.72
N ILE A 105 8.20 -6.56 -8.83
CA ILE A 105 8.30 -7.99 -9.12
C ILE A 105 8.23 -8.16 -10.62
N ARG A 106 9.38 -8.36 -11.29
CA ARG A 106 9.39 -8.79 -12.69
C ARG A 106 9.01 -10.26 -12.74
N ILE A 107 7.83 -10.56 -13.28
CA ILE A 107 7.39 -11.96 -13.42
C ILE A 107 8.01 -12.50 -14.69
N LEU A 108 9.24 -13.03 -14.56
CA LEU A 108 9.89 -13.68 -15.69
C LEU A 108 9.36 -15.08 -15.94
N ASP A 109 8.91 -15.83 -14.92
CA ASP A 109 8.24 -17.14 -15.13
C ASP A 109 7.41 -17.70 -13.95
N ASN A 110 7.52 -17.21 -12.71
CA ASN A 110 6.77 -17.79 -11.57
C ASN A 110 6.30 -16.73 -10.57
N PHE A 111 5.04 -16.31 -10.69
CA PHE A 111 4.37 -15.56 -9.64
C PHE A 111 4.32 -16.39 -8.36
N ASN A 112 4.65 -15.78 -7.21
CA ASN A 112 4.57 -16.43 -5.91
C ASN A 112 3.81 -15.54 -4.94
N ILE A 113 2.58 -15.94 -4.63
CA ILE A 113 1.70 -15.19 -3.75
C ILE A 113 2.24 -15.03 -2.32
N ASN A 114 3.01 -15.98 -1.83
CA ASN A 114 3.61 -15.90 -0.49
C ASN A 114 4.68 -14.80 -0.43
N MET A 115 5.37 -14.53 -1.54
CA MET A 115 6.32 -13.42 -1.63
C MET A 115 5.58 -12.08 -1.55
N LEU A 116 4.47 -11.92 -2.28
CA LEU A 116 3.65 -10.72 -2.22
C LEU A 116 3.07 -10.50 -0.81
N ASN A 117 2.55 -11.56 -0.19
CA ASN A 117 2.05 -11.52 1.18
C ASN A 117 3.13 -11.14 2.20
N ARG A 118 4.36 -11.67 2.04
CA ARG A 118 5.49 -11.30 2.90
C ARG A 118 5.82 -9.82 2.80
N ILE A 119 5.86 -9.26 1.59
CA ILE A 119 6.11 -7.82 1.39
C ILE A 119 5.02 -6.98 2.07
N ILE A 120 3.75 -7.39 1.94
CA ILE A 120 2.63 -6.71 2.61
C ILE A 120 2.82 -6.72 4.14
N ILE A 121 3.21 -7.86 4.73
CA ILE A 121 3.48 -7.96 6.18
C ILE A 121 4.64 -7.04 6.59
N GLU A 122 5.76 -7.07 5.85
CA GLU A 122 6.92 -6.20 6.11
C GLU A 122 6.53 -4.70 6.04
N MET A 123 5.66 -4.34 5.09
CA MET A 123 5.08 -3.00 5.01
C MET A 123 4.21 -2.66 6.21
N GLN A 124 3.33 -3.58 6.64
CA GLN A 124 2.46 -3.37 7.80
C GLN A 124 3.26 -3.15 9.09
N ASP A 125 4.30 -3.94 9.32
CA ASP A 125 5.16 -3.79 10.48
C ASP A 125 5.86 -2.43 10.49
N ARG A 126 6.28 -1.94 9.31
CA ARG A 126 6.84 -0.58 9.20
C ARG A 126 5.79 0.50 9.44
N ILE A 127 4.62 0.37 8.82
CA ILE A 127 3.54 1.34 9.02
C ILE A 127 3.19 1.43 10.49
N LYS A 128 3.19 0.31 11.22
CA LYS A 128 2.84 0.26 12.63
C LYS A 128 3.66 1.21 13.49
N SER A 129 4.97 1.34 13.24
CA SER A 129 5.82 2.27 13.99
C SER A 129 5.48 3.73 13.68
N ASP A 130 5.15 4.00 12.41
CA ASP A 130 5.00 5.36 11.90
C ASP A 130 3.55 5.86 12.03
N TYR A 131 2.60 4.95 12.23
CA TYR A 131 1.16 5.21 12.32
C TYR A 131 0.81 6.20 13.42
N GLU A 132 1.40 6.07 14.61
CA GLU A 132 1.08 6.96 15.72
C GLU A 132 1.56 8.39 15.48
N ILE A 133 2.71 8.54 14.82
CA ILE A 133 3.26 9.83 14.43
C ILE A 133 2.32 10.49 13.43
N PHE A 134 1.96 9.79 12.35
CA PHE A 134 1.07 10.31 11.32
C PHE A 134 -0.33 10.61 11.88
N MET A 135 -0.89 9.74 12.71
CA MET A 135 -2.20 9.99 13.33
C MET A 135 -2.23 11.23 14.22
N LYS A 136 -1.14 11.52 14.93
CA LYS A 136 -1.02 12.71 15.77
C LYS A 136 -0.94 13.99 14.95
N VAL A 137 -0.26 13.97 13.80
CA VAL A 137 -0.13 15.17 12.95
C VAL A 137 -1.34 15.38 12.04
N MET A 138 -2.05 14.33 11.64
CA MET A 138 -3.23 14.43 10.78
C MET A 138 -4.50 14.88 11.53
N ASN A 139 -4.59 14.66 12.84
CA ASN A 139 -5.77 14.98 13.68
C ASN A 139 -5.60 16.25 14.52
#